data_AF-A0A699VYX5-F1
#
_entry.id   AF-A0A699VYX5-F1
#
_cell.length_a   1.000
_cell.length_b   1.000
_cell.length_c   1.000
_cell.angle_alpha   90.00
_cell.angle_beta   90.00
_cell.angle_gamma   90.00
#
_symmetry.space_group_name_H-M   'P 1'
#
loop_
_entity.id
_entity.type
_entity.pdbx_description
1 polymer ?
#
loop_
_entity_poly.entity_id
_entity_poly.type
_entity_poly.pdbx_seq_one_letter_code
_entity_poly.pdbx_strand_id
1 'polypeptide(L)' 'MDAVVMLKSALSETKRNYPTLIGDRLLVLAALNLCSKQIELKQQHADELSRYEDKVSATVEVIEKVISQG' A
#
# COMPACT_ATOMS: atom_id res chain seq x y z
N MET A 1 5.96 -4.00 17.77
CA MET A 1 5.82 -5.47 17.69
C MET A 1 5.21 -5.93 16.36
N ASP A 2 4.97 -5.00 15.43
CA ASP A 2 4.05 -5.19 14.31
C ASP A 2 4.65 -6.03 13.18
N ALA A 3 5.95 -5.94 12.95
CA ALA A 3 6.64 -6.75 11.92
C ALA A 3 6.53 -8.26 12.18
N VAL A 4 6.59 -8.69 13.44
CA VAL A 4 6.45 -10.12 13.81
C VAL A 4 5.01 -10.59 13.57
N VAL A 5 4.03 -9.74 13.84
CA VAL A 5 2.61 -10.03 13.58
C VAL A 5 2.36 -10.13 12.07
N MET A 6 2.89 -9.19 11.29
CA MET A 6 2.80 -9.22 9.82
C MET A 6 3.42 -10.49 9.25
N LEU A 7 4.60 -10.88 9.73
CA LEU A 7 5.27 -12.10 9.28
C LEU A 7 4.47 -13.36 9.62
N LYS A 8 3.93 -13.46 10.84
CA LYS A 8 3.08 -14.60 11.25
C LYS A 8 1.80 -14.70 10.42
N SER A 9 1.19 -13.56 10.11
CA SER A 9 0.01 -13.50 9.23
C SER A 9 0.36 -13.98 7.82
N ALA A 10 1.43 -13.44 7.23
CA ALA A 10 1.89 -13.82 5.90
C ALA A 10 2.26 -15.31 5.81
N LEU A 11 2.90 -15.87 6.85
CA LEU A 11 3.22 -17.30 6.93
C LEU A 11 1.95 -18.16 6.99
N SER A 12 0.96 -17.76 7.80
CA SER A 12 -0.29 -18.49 7.95
C SER A 12 -1.09 -18.51 6.65
N GLU A 13 -1.17 -17.37 5.97
CA GLU A 13 -1.83 -17.21 4.67
C GLU A 13 -1.10 -18.02 3.58
N THR A 14 0.23 -17.91 3.51
CA THR A 14 1.03 -18.65 2.54
C THR A 14 0.91 -20.16 2.75
N LYS A 15 0.91 -20.65 3.99
CA LYS A 15 0.74 -22.08 4.29
C LYS A 15 -0.66 -22.57 3.89
N ARG A 16 -1.70 -21.75 4.07
CA ARG A 16 -3.06 -22.09 3.65
C ARG A 16 -3.18 -22.19 2.13
N ASN A 17 -2.56 -21.29 1.40
CA ASN A 17 -2.59 -21.27 -0.07
C ASN A 17 -1.65 -22.33 -0.69
N TYR A 18 -0.57 -22.67 0.00
CA TYR A 18 0.46 -23.61 -0.46
C TYR A 18 0.79 -24.64 0.64
N PRO A 19 -0.10 -25.59 0.92
CA PRO A 19 0.03 -26.52 2.04
C PRO A 19 1.23 -27.49 1.92
N THR A 20 1.76 -27.68 0.71
CA THR A 20 2.92 -28.53 0.45
C THR A 20 4.26 -27.82 0.70
N LEU A 21 4.26 -26.49 0.90
CA LEU A 21 5.47 -25.73 1.23
C LEU A 21 5.70 -25.73 2.74
N ILE A 22 6.93 -26.07 3.15
CA ILE A 22 7.33 -26.24 4.55
C ILE A 22 8.70 -25.56 4.74
N GLY A 23 8.98 -25.09 5.96
CA GLY A 23 10.29 -24.58 6.35
C GLY A 23 10.72 -23.35 5.54
N ASP A 24 11.96 -23.34 5.09
CA ASP A 24 12.58 -22.17 4.46
C ASP A 24 11.87 -21.71 3.19
N ARG A 25 11.35 -22.66 2.38
CA ARG A 25 10.62 -22.30 1.14
C ARG A 25 9.33 -21.55 1.43
N LEU A 26 8.64 -21.93 2.51
CA LEU A 26 7.45 -21.23 2.98
C LEU A 26 7.81 -19.84 3.48
N LEU A 27 8.91 -19.72 4.25
CA LEU A 27 9.39 -18.45 4.79
C LEU A 27 9.77 -17.48 3.67
N VAL A 28 10.53 -17.94 2.68
CA VAL A 28 10.94 -17.12 1.53
C VAL A 28 9.73 -16.65 0.74
N LEU A 29 8.77 -17.53 0.45
CA LEU A 29 7.57 -17.14 -0.28
C LEU A 29 6.72 -16.12 0.50
N ALA A 30 6.55 -16.31 1.81
CA ALA A 30 5.83 -15.36 2.66
C ALA A 30 6.52 -13.98 2.69
N ALA A 31 7.86 -13.95 2.73
CA ALA A 31 8.63 -12.71 2.66
C ALA A 31 8.46 -12.01 1.30
N LEU A 32 8.54 -12.76 0.20
CA LEU A 32 8.33 -12.22 -1.15
C LEU A 32 6.92 -11.65 -1.32
N ASN A 33 5.90 -12.35 -0.82
CA ASN A 33 4.52 -11.88 -0.85
C ASN A 33 4.34 -10.58 -0.04
N LEU A 34 4.98 -10.46 1.12
CA LEU A 34 4.95 -9.25 1.93
C LEU A 34 5.60 -8.07 1.20
N CYS A 35 6.76 -8.30 0.57
CA CYS A 35 7.45 -7.28 -0.22
C CYS A 35 6.61 -6.83 -1.43
N SER A 36 6.00 -7.78 -2.17
CA SER A 36 5.13 -7.48 -3.30
C SER A 36 3.95 -6.60 -2.86
N LYS A 37 3.27 -6.99 -1.78
CA LYS A 37 2.15 -6.22 -1.22
C LYS A 37 2.58 -4.82 -0.76
N GLN A 38 3.79 -4.68 -0.22
CA GLN A 38 4.32 -3.38 0.17
C GLN A 38 4.57 -2.47 -1.04
N ILE A 39 4.99 -3.02 -2.19
CA ILE A 39 5.16 -2.25 -3.43
C ILE A 39 3.80 -1.78 -3.94
N GLU A 40 2.80 -2.67 -3.98
CA GLU A 40 1.44 -2.32 -4.40
C GLU A 40 0.83 -1.22 -3.53
N LEU A 41 0.95 -1.33 -2.21
CA LEU A 41 0.46 -0.30 -1.28
C LEU A 41 1.15 1.05 -1.49
N LYS A 42 2.46 1.05 -1.75
CA LYS A 42 3.19 2.29 -2.06
C LYS A 42 2.68 2.93 -3.35
N GLN A 43 2.38 2.13 -4.37
CA GLN A 43 1.85 2.63 -5.63
C GLN A 43 0.44 3.20 -5.45
N GLN A 44 -0.44 2.49 -4.75
CA GLN A 44 -1.78 2.97 -4.41
C GLN A 44 -1.74 4.29 -3.63
N HIS A 45 -0.86 4.40 -2.62
CA HIS A 45 -0.70 5.64 -1.88
C HIS A 45 -0.20 6.80 -2.74
N ALA A 46 0.70 6.54 -3.69
CA ALA A 46 1.18 7.56 -4.62
C ALA A 46 0.04 8.07 -5.54
N ASP A 47 -0.78 7.15 -6.06
CA ASP A 47 -1.93 7.49 -6.90
C ASP A 47 -2.99 8.28 -6.11
N GLU A 48 -3.25 7.88 -4.87
CA GLU A 48 -4.16 8.60 -3.98
C GLU A 48 -3.64 10.02 -3.67
N LEU A 49 -2.35 10.16 -3.39
CA LEU A 49 -1.74 11.46 -3.10
C LEU A 49 -1.85 12.40 -4.30
N SER A 50 -1.53 11.91 -5.50
CA SER A 50 -1.66 12.69 -6.74
C SER A 50 -3.11 13.16 -6.95
N ARG A 51 -4.11 12.30 -6.71
CA ARG A 51 -5.52 12.70 -6.78
C ARG A 51 -5.89 13.75 -5.75
N TYR A 52 -5.31 13.71 -4.55
CA TYR A 52 -5.53 14.74 -3.53
C TYR A 52 -4.88 16.06 -3.91
N GLU A 53 -3.66 16.03 -4.46
CA GLU A 53 -2.95 17.22 -4.96
C GLU A 53 -3.77 17.93 -6.05
N ASP A 54 -4.34 17.18 -6.99
CA ASP A 54 -5.19 17.74 -8.06
C ASP A 54 -6.43 18.44 -7.48
N LYS A 55 -7.11 17.80 -6.51
CA LYS A 55 -8.30 18.38 -5.86
C LYS A 55 -7.98 19.66 -5.10
N VAL A 56 -6.87 19.67 -4.38
CA VAL A 56 -6.43 20.85 -3.64
C VAL A 56 -6.09 21.97 -4.60
N SER A 57 -5.34 21.69 -5.66
CA SER A 57 -4.96 22.67 -6.69
C SER A 57 -6.19 23.29 -7.36
N ALA A 58 -7.16 22.46 -7.78
CA ALA A 58 -8.42 22.94 -8.35
C ALA A 58 -9.22 23.81 -7.37
N THR A 59 -9.20 23.47 -6.08
CA THR A 59 -9.89 24.27 -5.05
C THR A 59 -9.20 25.62 -4.85
N VAL A 60 -7.86 25.64 -4.84
CA VAL A 60 -7.07 26.88 -4.74
C VAL A 60 -7.35 27.78 -5.93
N GLU A 61 -7.34 27.25 -7.16
CA GLU A 61 -7.66 28.03 -8.36
C GLU A 61 -9.04 28.69 -8.31
N VAL A 62 -10.05 27.98 -7.76
CA VAL A 62 -11.39 28.54 -7.59
C VAL A 62 -11.37 29.70 -6.58
N ILE A 63 -10.68 29.53 -5.45
CA ILE A 63 -10.54 30.58 -4.43
C ILE A 63 -9.85 31.81 -5.02
N GLU A 64 -8.74 31.62 -5.75
CA GLU A 64 -8.00 32.70 -6.40
C GLU A 64 -8.87 33.46 -7.41
N LYS A 65 -9.67 32.74 -8.21
CA LYS A 65 -10.63 33.37 -9.14
C LYS A 65 -11.67 34.21 -8.41
N VAL A 66 -12.23 33.71 -7.31
CA VAL A 66 -13.23 34.44 -6.52
C VAL A 66 -12.62 35.70 -5.89
N ILE A 67 -11.41 35.60 -5.32
CA ILE A 67 -10.71 36.76 -4.74
C ILE A 67 -10.37 37.80 -5.81
N SER A 68 -9.96 37.37 -7.00
CA SER A 68 -9.57 38.29 -8.08
C SER A 68 -10.77 39.00 -8.74
N GLN A 69 -11.99 38.49 -8.53
CA GLN A 69 -13.22 39.03 -9.10
C GLN A 69 -14.05 39.87 -8.11
N GLY A 70 -13.67 39.89 -6.83
CA GLY A 70 -14.30 40.71 -5.77
C GLY A 70 -13.47 41.93 -5.44
#